data_AF-A0A3B9XHY3-F1
#
_entry.id   AF-A0A3B9XHY3-F1
#
_cell.length_a   1.000
_cell.length_b   1.000
_cell.length_c   1.000
_cell.angle_alpha   90.00
_cell.angle_beta   90.00
_cell.angle_gamma   90.00
#
_symmetry.space_group_name_H-M   'P 1'
#
loop_
_entity.id
_entity.type
_entity.pdbx_description
1 polymer ?
#
loop_
_entity_poly.entity_id
_entity_poly.type
_entity_poly.pdbx_seq_one_letter_code
_entity_poly.pdbx_strand_id
1 'polypeptide(L)'
;MDFLLLRTGFEKRRGEESYWNNNPGFLPEVGFWLREEFPKVRAIGFDFISLTCFQKRELGREAHRAFLNPFKDKPPILIVEDMKLAHAPHTLRRIHLAPLMIENADGAPVTVLAE
;
A
#
# COMPACT_ATOMS: atom_id res chain seq x y z
N MET A 1 -9.20 -5.57 12.48
CA MET A 1 -8.82 -5.21 11.09
C MET A 1 -7.38 -5.63 10.89
N ASP A 2 -7.12 -6.43 9.86
CA ASP A 2 -5.79 -6.94 9.51
C ASP A 2 -5.29 -6.45 8.14
N PHE A 3 -6.18 -5.96 7.30
CA PHE A 3 -5.88 -5.26 6.06
C PHE A 3 -6.58 -3.88 6.06
N LEU A 4 -5.85 -2.81 5.75
CA LEU A 4 -6.39 -1.45 5.61
C LEU A 4 -6.46 -1.04 4.14
N LEU A 5 -7.64 -0.61 3.65
CA LEU A 5 -7.79 -0.02 2.31
C LEU A 5 -7.99 1.49 2.42
N LEU A 6 -7.13 2.25 1.74
CA LEU A 6 -7.25 3.69 1.59
C LEU A 6 -7.81 4.01 0.20
N ARG A 7 -9.11 4.34 0.15
CA ARG A 7 -9.80 4.77 -1.08
C ARG A 7 -9.77 6.29 -1.17
N THR A 8 -8.93 6.83 -2.04
CA THR A 8 -8.77 8.28 -2.23
C THR A 8 -9.53 8.82 -3.46
N GLY A 9 -9.89 7.94 -4.39
CA GLY A 9 -10.41 8.27 -5.71
C GLY A 9 -9.32 8.61 -6.74
N PHE A 10 -8.04 8.51 -6.40
CA PHE A 10 -6.94 8.92 -7.29
C PHE A 10 -6.78 7.99 -8.51
N GLU A 11 -7.29 6.75 -8.44
CA GLU A 11 -7.36 5.83 -9.59
C GLU A 11 -8.08 6.44 -10.81
N LYS A 12 -8.95 7.44 -10.61
CA LYS A 12 -9.64 8.14 -11.71
C LYS A 12 -8.69 8.86 -12.65
N ARG A 13 -7.46 9.16 -12.20
CA ARG A 13 -6.42 9.81 -12.99
C ARG A 13 -5.58 8.83 -13.80
N ARG A 14 -5.80 7.50 -13.70
CA ARG A 14 -5.05 6.52 -14.50
C ARG A 14 -5.09 6.88 -15.99
N GLY A 15 -3.92 6.86 -16.62
CA GLY A 15 -3.74 7.29 -18.01
C GLY A 15 -3.42 8.78 -18.17
N GLU A 16 -3.59 9.60 -17.12
CA GLU A 16 -3.11 10.98 -17.09
C GLU A 16 -1.66 11.04 -16.59
N GLU A 17 -0.92 12.06 -17.04
CA GLU A 17 0.43 12.34 -16.53
C GLU A 17 0.43 12.59 -15.01
N SER A 18 -0.62 13.24 -14.51
CA SER A 18 -0.79 13.54 -13.09
C SER A 18 -0.79 12.28 -12.22
N TYR A 19 -1.13 11.12 -12.78
CA TYR A 19 -1.18 9.85 -12.05
C TYR A 19 0.18 9.34 -11.59
N TRP A 20 1.23 9.58 -12.38
CA TRP A 20 2.57 9.08 -12.09
C TRP A 20 3.55 10.21 -11.77
N ASN A 21 3.34 11.41 -12.33
CA ASN A 21 4.25 12.54 -12.15
C ASN A 21 3.84 13.43 -10.97
N ASN A 22 2.59 13.33 -10.49
CA ASN A 22 2.07 14.08 -9.35
C ASN A 22 1.16 13.26 -8.44
N ASN A 23 1.60 12.04 -8.13
CA ASN A 23 0.87 11.12 -7.28
C ASN A 23 0.99 11.46 -5.78
N PRO A 24 -0.01 11.08 -4.97
CA PRO A 24 0.13 11.01 -3.53
C PRO A 24 1.25 10.06 -3.12
N GLY A 25 1.70 10.20 -1.89
CA GLY A 25 2.60 9.24 -1.26
C GLY A 25 2.42 9.26 0.26
N PHE A 26 3.02 8.29 0.92
CA PHE A 26 3.00 8.22 2.38
C PHE A 26 4.24 8.88 2.98
N LEU A 27 4.05 9.44 4.16
CA LEU A 27 5.16 9.82 5.03
C LEU A 27 5.63 8.59 5.85
N PRO A 28 6.92 8.48 6.20
CA PRO A 28 7.45 7.37 7.00
C PRO A 28 6.73 7.18 8.34
N GLU A 29 6.31 8.27 8.97
CA GLU A 29 5.61 8.28 10.25
C GLU A 29 4.32 7.47 10.21
N VAL A 30 3.66 7.37 9.05
CA VAL A 30 2.44 6.58 8.90
C VAL A 30 2.72 5.08 9.09
N GLY A 31 3.84 4.58 8.56
CA GLY A 31 4.23 3.17 8.72
C GLY A 31 4.53 2.83 10.18
N PHE A 32 5.23 3.71 10.88
CA PHE A 32 5.51 3.55 12.32
C PHE A 32 4.23 3.64 13.14
N TRP A 33 3.39 4.65 12.89
CA TRP A 33 2.13 4.88 13.58
C TRP A 33 1.16 3.71 13.41
N LEU A 34 0.98 3.19 12.19
CA LEU A 34 0.12 2.03 11.95
C LEU A 34 0.58 0.81 12.77
N ARG A 35 1.89 0.59 12.87
CA ARG A 35 2.47 -0.53 13.61
C ARG A 35 2.35 -0.37 15.13
N GLU A 36 2.39 0.86 15.64
CA GLU A 36 2.22 1.15 17.07
C GLU A 36 0.74 1.07 17.48
N GLU A 37 -0.14 1.77 16.77
CA GLU A 37 -1.54 1.94 17.17
C GLU A 37 -2.46 0.80 16.69
N PHE A 38 -2.09 0.11 15.59
CA PHE A 38 -2.90 -0.95 15.00
C PHE A 38 -2.08 -2.23 14.79
N PRO A 39 -1.60 -2.88 15.86
CA PRO A 39 -0.66 -4.02 15.78
C PRO A 39 -1.20 -5.25 15.05
N LYS A 40 -2.51 -5.29 14.77
CA LYS A 40 -3.15 -6.35 13.98
C LYS A 40 -3.09 -6.12 12.48
N VAL A 41 -2.79 -4.89 12.03
CA VAL A 41 -2.68 -4.55 10.61
C VAL A 41 -1.40 -5.16 10.04
N ARG A 42 -1.58 -5.99 9.02
CA ARG A 42 -0.51 -6.73 8.33
C ARG A 42 -0.25 -6.19 6.92
N ALA A 43 -1.21 -5.49 6.35
CA ALA A 43 -1.09 -4.92 5.02
C ALA A 43 -1.94 -3.65 4.86
N ILE A 44 -1.50 -2.79 3.95
CA ILE A 44 -2.24 -1.64 3.46
C ILE A 44 -2.37 -1.72 1.93
N GLY A 45 -3.50 -1.26 1.41
CA GLY A 45 -3.71 -1.10 -0.02
C GLY A 45 -4.33 0.25 -0.36
N PHE A 46 -3.98 0.80 -1.52
CA PHE A 46 -4.44 2.13 -1.94
C PHE A 46 -4.55 2.24 -3.46
N ASP A 47 -5.27 3.27 -3.92
CA ASP A 47 -5.71 3.44 -5.31
C ASP A 47 -4.86 4.41 -6.16
N PHE A 48 -3.70 4.81 -5.64
CA PHE A 48 -2.68 5.56 -6.37
C PHE A 48 -1.45 4.69 -6.68
N ILE A 49 -0.64 5.14 -7.63
CA ILE A 49 0.36 4.31 -8.32
C ILE A 49 1.46 3.74 -7.41
N SER A 50 1.87 4.45 -6.36
CA SER A 50 2.93 4.01 -5.45
C SER A 50 2.87 4.72 -4.11
N LEU A 51 3.36 4.04 -3.07
CA LEU A 51 3.67 4.59 -1.75
C LEU A 51 4.61 5.80 -1.87
N THR A 52 5.50 5.78 -2.87
CA THR A 52 6.42 6.89 -3.16
C THR A 52 5.73 7.95 -3.99
N CYS A 53 5.67 9.16 -3.44
CA CYS A 53 5.41 10.37 -4.24
C CYS A 53 6.58 10.60 -5.20
N PHE A 54 6.32 10.66 -6.50
CA PHE A 54 7.36 10.74 -7.53
C PHE A 54 8.31 11.93 -7.35
N GLN A 55 7.79 13.07 -6.88
CA GLN A 55 8.60 14.27 -6.65
C GLN A 55 9.41 14.23 -5.34
N LYS A 56 9.19 13.23 -4.48
CA LYS A 56 9.85 13.09 -3.17
C LYS A 56 10.40 11.68 -2.96
N ARG A 57 11.22 11.21 -3.90
CA ARG A 57 11.74 9.82 -3.93
C ARG A 57 12.50 9.41 -2.68
N GLU A 58 13.34 10.28 -2.10
CA GLU A 58 14.08 9.95 -0.87
C GLU A 58 13.13 9.68 0.30
N LEU A 59 12.14 10.56 0.49
CA LEU A 59 11.09 10.38 1.49
C LEU A 59 10.27 9.11 1.21
N GLY A 60 10.01 8.80 -0.05
CA GLY A 60 9.37 7.54 -0.46
C GLY A 60 10.18 6.30 -0.07
N ARG A 61 11.51 6.32 -0.17
CA ARG A 61 12.38 5.22 0.29
C ARG A 61 12.35 5.06 1.80
N GLU A 62 12.30 6.17 2.54
CA GLU A 62 12.10 6.14 3.99
C GLU A 62 10.73 5.55 4.35
N ALA A 63 9.68 5.91 3.60
CA ALA A 63 8.36 5.33 3.78
C ALA A 63 8.36 3.82 3.51
N HIS A 64 8.97 3.36 2.42
CA HIS A 64 9.12 1.92 2.15
C HIS A 64 9.80 1.20 3.30
N ARG A 65 10.91 1.73 3.83
CA ARG A 65 11.59 1.15 5.00
C ARG A 65 10.70 1.15 6.24
N ALA A 66 9.96 2.23 6.50
CA ALA A 66 9.08 2.32 7.64
C ALA A 66 7.97 1.26 7.62
N PHE A 67 7.44 0.92 6.43
CA PHE A 67 6.42 -0.12 6.25
C PHE A 67 7.02 -1.54 6.19
N LEU A 68 8.07 -1.76 5.40
CA LEU A 68 8.55 -3.10 5.03
C LEU A 68 9.65 -3.65 5.93
N ASN A 69 10.40 -2.81 6.65
CA ASN A 69 11.37 -3.30 7.61
C ASN A 69 10.68 -3.64 8.95
N PRO A 70 11.06 -4.75 9.60
CA PRO A 70 10.69 -4.98 10.99
C PRO A 70 11.15 -3.84 11.89
N PHE A 71 10.35 -3.52 12.92
CA PHE A 71 10.68 -2.44 13.87
C PHE A 71 10.20 -2.84 15.27
N LYS A 72 11.09 -2.80 16.27
CA LYS A 72 10.80 -3.20 17.66
C LYS A 72 10.09 -4.56 17.77
N ASP A 73 10.65 -5.59 17.13
CA ASP A 73 10.11 -6.96 17.07
C ASP A 73 8.71 -7.11 16.45
N LYS A 74 8.17 -6.04 15.86
CA LYS A 74 6.89 -6.06 15.15
C LYS A 74 7.13 -6.29 13.65
N PRO A 75 6.27 -7.09 12.98
CA PRO A 75 6.47 -7.50 11.60
C PRO A 75 6.30 -6.33 10.60
N PRO A 76 6.74 -6.54 9.35
CA PRO A 76 6.42 -5.65 8.23
C PRO A 76 4.91 -5.47 8.03
N ILE A 77 4.53 -4.30 7.52
CA ILE A 77 3.21 -4.04 6.95
C ILE A 77 3.37 -4.08 5.43
N LEU A 78 2.79 -5.10 4.79
CA LEU A 78 2.86 -5.28 3.35
C LEU A 78 2.07 -4.17 2.62
N ILE A 79 2.51 -3.84 1.42
CA ILE A 79 1.93 -2.77 0.62
C ILE A 79 1.33 -3.36 -0.65
N VAL A 80 0.09 -2.96 -0.98
CA VAL A 80 -0.56 -3.23 -2.26
C VAL A 80 -0.84 -1.91 -2.95
N GLU A 81 0.00 -1.59 -3.94
CA GLU A 81 -0.08 -0.34 -4.68
C GLU A 81 -1.07 -0.48 -5.85
N ASP A 82 -1.46 0.66 -6.43
CA ASP A 82 -2.17 0.69 -7.71
C ASP A 82 -3.45 -0.16 -7.74
N MET A 83 -4.25 -0.13 -6.66
CA MET A 83 -5.51 -0.89 -6.60
C MET A 83 -6.63 -0.20 -7.37
N LYS A 84 -7.64 -0.99 -7.78
CA LYS A 84 -8.93 -0.48 -8.28
C LYS A 84 -9.98 -0.55 -7.17
N LEU A 85 -10.31 0.59 -6.54
CA LEU A 85 -11.13 0.65 -5.33
C LEU A 85 -12.48 1.36 -5.51
N ALA A 86 -12.80 1.83 -6.72
CA ALA A 86 -13.96 2.68 -7.00
C ALA A 86 -15.28 2.07 -6.55
N HIS A 87 -15.36 0.74 -6.63
CA HIS A 87 -16.55 -0.05 -6.28
C HIS A 87 -16.32 -0.96 -5.07
N ALA A 88 -15.20 -0.81 -4.35
CA ALA A 88 -14.94 -1.57 -3.15
C ALA A 88 -15.97 -1.18 -2.06
N PRO A 89 -16.57 -2.17 -1.36
CA PRO A 89 -17.49 -1.88 -0.25
C PRO A 89 -16.72 -1.27 0.92
N HIS A 90 -17.45 -0.61 1.82
CA HIS A 90 -16.87 0.01 3.02
C HIS A 90 -16.38 -1.01 4.06
N THR A 91 -16.88 -2.24 3.99
CA THR A 91 -16.53 -3.31 4.90
C THR A 91 -16.29 -4.56 4.09
N LEU A 92 -15.17 -5.22 4.35
CA LEU A 92 -14.80 -6.49 3.75
C LEU A 92 -14.75 -7.54 4.83
N ARG A 93 -15.32 -8.71 4.54
CA ARG A 93 -15.21 -9.90 5.38
C ARG A 93 -13.86 -10.59 5.15
N ARG A 94 -13.37 -10.62 3.91
CA ARG A 94 -12.08 -11.26 3.57
C ARG A 94 -11.45 -10.61 2.35
N ILE A 95 -10.12 -10.64 2.31
CA ILE A 95 -9.31 -10.29 1.15
C ILE A 95 -8.31 -11.41 0.87
N HIS A 96 -8.17 -11.79 -0.39
CA HIS A 96 -7.19 -12.73 -0.89
C HIS A 96 -6.17 -11.97 -1.74
N LEU A 97 -4.90 -12.12 -1.41
CA LEU A 97 -3.77 -11.61 -2.18
C LEU A 97 -3.07 -12.80 -2.85
N ALA A 98 -3.10 -12.87 -4.17
CA ALA A 98 -2.46 -13.92 -4.95
C ALA A 98 -1.34 -13.31 -5.81
N PRO A 99 -0.13 -13.11 -5.25
CA PRO A 99 1.01 -12.60 -5.98
C PRO A 99 1.58 -13.65 -6.93
N LEU A 100 2.28 -13.20 -7.98
CA LEU A 100 3.15 -14.09 -8.74
C LEU A 100 4.31 -14.55 -7.86
N MET A 101 4.52 -15.86 -7.79
CA MET A 101 5.62 -16.47 -7.02
C MET A 101 6.89 -16.46 -7.87
N ILE A 102 7.68 -15.41 -7.73
CA ILE A 102 8.95 -15.21 -8.45
C ILE A 102 10.10 -15.37 -7.45
N GLU A 103 11.09 -16.20 -7.80
CA GLU A 103 12.25 -16.45 -6.95
C GLU A 103 13.05 -15.16 -6.72
N ASN A 104 13.43 -14.89 -5.46
CA ASN A 104 14.20 -13.72 -5.02
C ASN A 104 13.58 -12.33 -5.36
N ALA A 105 12.28 -12.27 -5.65
CA ALA A 105 11.60 -11.00 -5.88
C ALA A 105 11.28 -10.29 -4.56
N ASP A 106 11.47 -8.96 -4.53
CA ASP A 106 11.12 -8.07 -3.43
C ASP A 106 9.68 -7.52 -3.53
N GLY A 107 9.01 -7.79 -4.66
CA GLY A 107 7.62 -7.50 -4.94
C GLY A 107 7.16 -8.20 -6.22
N ALA A 108 5.84 -8.32 -6.41
CA ALA A 108 5.28 -8.93 -7.60
C ALA A 108 3.90 -8.36 -7.93
N PRO A 109 3.47 -8.38 -9.20
CA PRO A 109 2.06 -8.19 -9.54
C PRO A 109 1.19 -9.15 -8.73
N VAL A 110 0.08 -8.63 -8.21
CA VAL A 110 -0.81 -9.36 -7.31
C VAL A 110 -2.25 -9.27 -7.80
N THR A 111 -2.91 -10.42 -7.87
CA THR A 111 -4.37 -10.46 -8.03
C THR A 111 -5.02 -10.34 -6.67
N VAL A 112 -5.93 -9.39 -6.53
CA VAL A 112 -6.66 -9.14 -5.28
C VAL A 112 -8.13 -9.49 -5.47
N LEU A 113 -8.66 -10.36 -4.62
CA LEU A 113 -10.07 -10.74 -4.57
C LEU A 113 -10.61 -10.43 -3.17
N ALA A 114 -11.86 -9.99 -3.05
CA ALA A 114 -12.43 -9.65 -1.76
C ALA A 114 -13.91 -10.10 -1.65
N GLU A 115 -14.33 -10.43 -0.44
CA GLU A 115 -15.69 -10.85 -0.05
C GLU A 115 -16.23 -9.98 1.11
#